data_AF-A0A397W3R0-F1
#
_entry.id   AF-A0A397W3R0-F1
#
_cell.length_a   1.000
_cell.length_b   1.000
_cell.length_c   1.000
_cell.angle_alpha   90.00
_cell.angle_beta   90.00
_cell.angle_gamma   90.00
#
_symmetry.space_group_name_H-M   'P 1'
#
loop_
_entity.id
_entity.type
_entity.pdbx_description
1 polymer ?
#
loop_
_entity_poly.entity_id
_entity_poly.type
_entity_poly.pdbx_seq_one_letter_code
_entity_poly.pdbx_strand_id
1 'polypeptide(L)'
;MKSKKSKELLFFESFFIRKGYDIEENLDSWDYIGRPMTTFITTYRIIQFLQNHGSFVRSNINENNKSRQYIFGTLIRNFDEIGDILFIGSVMKPGEEIKVHDCMYLTSKNNEDPELPNYNHIMFIAGDNGSTKDAEDYYKNNGIYILHVNTSNDRIDLHKF
;
A
#
# COMPACT_ATOMS: atom_id res chain seq x y z
N MET A 1 -34.90 -10.69 14.88
CA MET A 1 -33.49 -11.07 14.65
C MET A 1 -32.70 -9.83 14.31
N LYS A 2 -31.65 -9.53 15.10
CA LYS A 2 -30.81 -8.33 14.97
C LYS A 2 -29.92 -8.47 13.73
N SER A 3 -30.14 -7.66 12.71
CA SER A 3 -29.09 -7.34 11.73
C SER A 3 -28.35 -6.11 12.23
N LYS A 4 -27.28 -6.34 13.00
CA LYS A 4 -26.25 -5.31 13.24
C LYS A 4 -25.46 -5.23 11.94
N LYS A 5 -25.90 -4.39 11.00
CA LYS A 5 -24.96 -3.82 10.02
C LYS A 5 -24.01 -2.96 10.83
N SER A 6 -22.80 -3.48 11.09
CA SER A 6 -21.70 -2.66 11.57
C SER A 6 -21.56 -1.52 10.57
N LYS A 7 -21.84 -0.30 11.03
CA LYS A 7 -21.32 0.90 10.39
C LYS A 7 -19.81 0.80 10.52
N GLU A 8 -19.16 0.15 9.56
CA GLU A 8 -17.74 0.36 9.32
C GLU A 8 -17.61 1.86 9.05
N LEU A 9 -17.08 2.57 10.05
CA LEU A 9 -16.57 3.90 9.83
C LEU A 9 -15.52 3.76 8.75
N LEU A 10 -15.85 4.18 7.54
CA LEU A 10 -14.89 4.56 6.53
C LEU A 10 -14.07 5.69 7.14
N PHE A 11 -12.96 5.35 7.78
CA PHE A 11 -11.99 6.30 8.29
C PHE A 11 -11.35 6.97 7.07
N PHE A 12 -11.90 8.12 6.69
CA PHE A 12 -11.28 9.03 5.72
C PHE A 12 -10.06 9.66 6.39
N GLU A 13 -8.93 8.97 6.35
CA GLU A 13 -7.67 9.58 6.74
C GLU A 13 -7.14 10.39 5.57
N SER A 14 -7.50 11.67 5.58
CA SER A 14 -6.68 12.68 4.92
C SER A 14 -5.36 12.69 5.67
N PHE A 15 -4.27 12.23 5.06
CA PHE A 15 -2.93 12.21 5.66
C PHE A 15 -2.42 13.64 5.90
N PHE A 16 -2.90 14.31 6.94
CA PHE A 16 -2.37 15.58 7.42
C PHE A 16 -1.27 15.28 8.43
N ILE A 17 -0.05 15.05 7.96
CA ILE A 17 1.12 15.12 8.83
C ILE A 17 1.24 16.57 9.29
N ARG A 18 1.12 16.83 10.60
CA ARG A 18 1.36 18.16 11.15
C ARG A 18 2.77 18.60 10.77
N LYS A 19 2.89 19.82 10.23
CA LYS A 19 4.19 20.48 10.01
C LYS A 19 4.97 20.43 11.33
N GLY A 20 6.10 19.72 11.36
CA GLY A 20 6.96 19.57 12.54
C GLY A 20 6.86 18.26 13.33
N TYR A 21 6.20 17.23 12.80
CA TYR A 21 6.32 15.88 13.37
C TYR A 21 7.64 15.24 12.92
N ASP A 22 8.57 15.02 13.85
CA ASP A 22 9.83 14.36 13.55
C ASP A 22 9.63 12.84 13.47
N ILE A 23 9.74 12.34 12.24
CA ILE A 23 9.45 10.98 11.85
C ILE A 23 10.56 10.02 12.29
N GLU A 24 11.80 10.50 12.43
CA GLU A 24 12.96 9.66 12.74
C GLU A 24 13.05 9.29 14.22
N GLU A 25 12.53 10.13 15.13
CA GLU A 25 12.64 9.92 16.58
C GLU A 25 11.60 8.93 17.16
N ASN A 26 10.61 8.48 16.39
CA ASN A 26 9.42 7.79 16.90
C ASN A 26 9.17 6.39 16.27
N LEU A 27 10.19 5.74 15.73
CA LEU A 27 10.06 4.48 14.99
C LEU A 27 9.43 3.32 15.81
N ASP A 28 9.68 3.27 17.12
CA ASP A 28 9.14 2.26 18.05
C ASP A 28 7.74 2.60 18.61
N SER A 29 7.15 3.72 18.17
CA SER A 29 5.83 4.15 18.61
C SER A 29 4.71 3.54 17.76
N TRP A 30 3.46 3.75 18.21
CA TRP A 30 2.26 3.34 17.50
C TRP A 30 1.45 4.57 17.08
N ASP A 31 0.83 4.52 15.90
CA ASP A 31 -0.11 5.56 15.49
C ASP A 31 -1.48 5.41 16.19
N TYR A 32 -2.40 6.34 15.92
CA TYR A 32 -3.71 6.38 16.56
C TYR A 32 -4.65 5.23 16.15
N ILE A 33 -4.30 4.45 15.13
CA ILE A 33 -5.03 3.24 14.72
C ILE A 33 -4.26 1.95 15.06
N GLY A 34 -3.24 2.03 15.92
CA GLY A 34 -2.53 0.86 16.43
C GLY A 34 -1.63 0.20 15.38
N ARG A 35 -1.03 0.96 14.47
CA ARG A 35 0.05 0.50 13.59
C ARG A 35 1.41 0.90 14.13
N PRO A 36 2.46 0.10 13.90
CA PRO A 36 3.83 0.56 14.12
C PRO A 36 4.07 1.85 13.30
N MET A 37 4.74 2.83 13.88
CA MET A 37 5.01 4.10 13.23
C MET A 37 5.77 3.91 11.91
N THR A 38 6.69 2.96 11.87
CA THR A 38 7.33 2.44 10.66
C THR A 38 6.34 2.06 9.55
N THR A 39 5.27 1.32 9.84
CA THR A 39 4.22 1.00 8.87
C THR A 39 3.46 2.26 8.40
N PHE A 40 3.19 3.20 9.31
CA PHE A 40 2.59 4.49 8.97
C PHE A 40 3.49 5.28 8.01
N ILE A 41 4.77 5.38 8.31
CA ILE A 41 5.78 6.07 7.49
C ILE A 41 5.87 5.44 6.11
N THR A 42 5.92 4.10 6.04
CA THR A 42 5.95 3.38 4.76
C THR A 42 4.69 3.66 3.95
N THR A 43 3.51 3.61 4.57
CA THR A 43 2.24 3.97 3.90
C THR A 43 2.29 5.39 3.36
N TYR A 44 2.79 6.34 4.16
CA TYR A 44 2.89 7.74 3.77
C TYR A 44 3.84 7.94 2.58
N ARG A 45 5.02 7.33 2.61
CA ARG A 45 6.01 7.40 1.52
C ARG A 45 5.45 6.84 0.21
N ILE A 46 4.68 5.76 0.27
CA ILE A 46 3.97 5.20 -0.90
C ILE A 46 2.95 6.19 -1.45
N ILE A 47 2.14 6.81 -0.58
CA ILE A 47 1.14 7.81 -1.01
C ILE A 47 1.82 9.01 -1.66
N GLN A 48 2.92 9.51 -1.08
CA GLN A 48 3.73 10.57 -1.68
C GLN A 48 4.29 10.16 -3.05
N PHE A 49 4.80 8.93 -3.16
CA PHE A 49 5.29 8.41 -4.44
C PHE A 49 4.18 8.40 -5.50
N LEU A 50 3.00 7.88 -5.16
CA LEU A 50 1.84 7.85 -6.06
C LEU A 50 1.39 9.27 -6.44
N GLN A 51 1.34 10.19 -5.48
CA GLN A 51 1.03 11.60 -5.71
C GLN A 51 2.04 12.25 -6.66
N ASN A 52 3.34 11.96 -6.53
CA ASN A 52 4.36 12.47 -7.46
C ASN A 52 4.21 11.92 -8.89
N HIS A 53 3.47 10.81 -9.08
CA HIS A 53 3.20 10.18 -10.38
C HIS A 53 1.77 10.42 -10.89
N GLY A 54 1.04 11.35 -10.29
CA GLY A 54 -0.28 11.83 -10.73
C GLY A 54 -0.66 13.17 -10.10
N SER A 55 -1.94 13.50 -10.07
CA SER A 55 -2.40 14.80 -9.57
C SER A 55 -2.95 14.72 -8.15
N PHE A 56 -3.67 13.64 -7.83
CA PHE A 56 -4.26 13.44 -6.51
C PHE A 56 -4.39 11.95 -6.17
N VAL A 57 -4.24 11.61 -4.90
CA VAL A 57 -4.41 10.23 -4.40
C VAL A 57 -5.51 10.21 -3.36
N ARG A 58 -6.48 9.31 -3.56
CA ARG A 58 -7.48 8.94 -2.55
C ARG A 58 -7.25 7.48 -2.15
N SER A 59 -6.94 7.22 -0.89
CA SER A 59 -6.65 5.87 -0.38
C SER A 59 -7.51 5.52 0.82
N ASN A 60 -7.80 4.22 0.99
CA ASN A 60 -8.40 3.65 2.19
C ASN A 60 -7.57 2.46 2.68
N ILE A 61 -7.60 2.23 3.99
CA ILE A 61 -7.06 1.03 4.62
C ILE A 61 -8.22 0.06 4.82
N ASN A 62 -8.16 -1.09 4.15
CA ASN A 62 -9.22 -2.09 4.22
C ASN A 62 -8.92 -3.20 5.24
N GLU A 63 -7.64 -3.50 5.45
CA GLU A 63 -7.20 -4.47 6.47
C GLU A 63 -5.94 -3.96 7.18
N ASN A 64 -5.87 -4.12 8.50
CA ASN A 64 -4.67 -3.84 9.28
C ASN A 64 -4.55 -4.93 10.36
N ASN A 65 -3.66 -5.89 10.14
CA ASN A 65 -3.48 -7.05 10.99
C ASN A 65 -2.03 -7.12 11.51
N LYS A 66 -1.66 -8.25 12.13
CA LYS A 66 -0.34 -8.44 12.74
C LYS A 66 0.82 -8.55 11.75
N SER A 67 0.57 -8.91 10.49
CA SER A 67 1.60 -9.10 9.45
C SER A 67 1.59 -8.02 8.37
N ARG A 68 0.44 -7.41 8.08
CA ARG A 68 0.34 -6.43 7.01
C ARG A 68 -0.78 -5.41 7.18
N GLN A 69 -0.69 -4.37 6.36
CA GLN A 69 -1.75 -3.44 6.08
C GLN A 69 -2.13 -3.55 4.59
N TYR A 70 -3.41 -3.71 4.30
CA TYR A 70 -3.96 -3.71 2.95
C TYR A 70 -4.58 -2.35 2.64
N ILE A 71 -4.14 -1.75 1.54
CA ILE A 71 -4.59 -0.45 1.07
C ILE A 71 -5.11 -0.54 -0.35
N PHE A 72 -6.14 0.26 -0.63
CA PHE A 72 -6.67 0.42 -1.98
C PHE A 72 -7.05 1.88 -2.22
N GLY A 73 -7.11 2.29 -3.47
CA GLY A 73 -7.45 3.67 -3.78
C GLY A 73 -7.42 4.00 -5.26
N THR A 74 -7.47 5.30 -5.51
CA THR A 74 -7.52 5.88 -6.85
C THR A 74 -6.49 7.00 -6.96
N LEU A 75 -5.67 6.93 -7.99
CA LEU A 75 -4.81 8.00 -8.47
C LEU A 75 -5.55 8.75 -9.58
N ILE A 76 -5.93 9.99 -9.28
CA ILE A 76 -6.64 10.87 -10.20
C ILE A 76 -5.61 11.67 -10.97
N ARG A 77 -5.63 11.56 -12.30
CA ARG A 77 -4.80 12.35 -13.23
C ARG A 77 -5.67 13.41 -13.90
N ASN A 78 -5.12 14.60 -14.16
CA ASN A 78 -5.86 15.66 -14.86
C ASN A 78 -6.29 15.21 -16.27
N PHE A 79 -7.48 15.69 -16.65
CA PHE A 79 -8.46 15.17 -17.62
C PHE A 79 -8.02 14.88 -19.07
N ASP A 80 -6.77 15.13 -19.46
CA ASP A 80 -6.40 15.16 -20.88
C ASP A 80 -5.75 13.90 -21.43
N GLU A 81 -5.25 12.94 -20.63
CA GLU A 81 -4.56 11.77 -21.23
C GLU A 81 -4.83 10.39 -20.66
N ILE A 82 -5.10 10.17 -19.37
CA ILE A 82 -5.32 8.80 -18.84
C ILE A 82 -6.29 8.90 -17.67
N GLY A 83 -7.44 8.25 -17.77
CA GLY A 83 -8.44 8.22 -16.69
C GLY A 83 -7.90 7.69 -15.37
N ASP A 84 -8.71 7.81 -14.31
CA ASP A 84 -8.39 7.36 -12.96
C ASP A 84 -7.70 5.98 -12.94
N ILE A 85 -6.56 5.89 -12.25
CA ILE A 85 -5.79 4.66 -12.07
C ILE A 85 -6.12 4.10 -10.70
N LEU A 86 -6.61 2.86 -10.63
CA LEU A 86 -6.84 2.19 -9.36
C LEU A 86 -5.51 1.66 -8.82
N PHE A 87 -5.37 1.55 -7.51
CA PHE A 87 -4.23 0.83 -6.95
C PHE A 87 -4.66 -0.03 -5.78
N ILE A 88 -3.98 -1.16 -5.64
CA ILE A 88 -4.08 -2.04 -4.50
C ILE A 88 -2.67 -2.35 -4.01
N GLY A 89 -2.51 -2.39 -2.69
CA GLY A 89 -1.21 -2.47 -2.08
C GLY A 89 -1.22 -3.25 -0.77
N SER A 90 -0.14 -3.97 -0.50
CA SER A 90 0.13 -4.52 0.82
C SER A 90 1.39 -3.92 1.40
N VAL A 91 1.28 -3.31 2.58
CA VAL A 91 2.42 -2.81 3.35
C VAL A 91 2.72 -3.83 4.44
N MET A 92 3.89 -4.44 4.36
CA MET A 92 4.39 -5.39 5.35
C MET A 92 4.69 -4.69 6.66
N LYS A 93 4.52 -5.40 7.76
CA LYS A 93 5.03 -4.94 9.06
C LYS A 93 6.57 -4.99 9.05
N PRO A 94 7.23 -4.18 9.89
CA PRO A 94 8.68 -4.10 9.93
C PRO A 94 9.32 -5.44 10.26
N GLY A 95 10.44 -5.74 9.60
CA GLY A 95 11.16 -6.99 9.81
C GLY A 95 10.50 -8.22 9.18
N GLU A 96 9.38 -8.06 8.48
CA GLU A 96 8.76 -9.15 7.73
C GLU A 96 9.32 -9.23 6.31
N GLU A 97 9.84 -10.40 5.97
CA GLU A 97 10.26 -10.73 4.61
C GLU A 97 9.03 -11.06 3.75
N ILE A 98 8.97 -10.51 2.53
CA ILE A 98 7.89 -10.76 1.58
C ILE A 98 8.01 -12.18 1.03
N LYS A 99 6.94 -12.98 1.14
CA LYS A 99 6.88 -14.36 0.67
C LYS A 99 5.85 -14.54 -0.43
N VAL A 100 5.91 -15.65 -1.15
CA VAL A 100 4.96 -15.98 -2.24
C VAL A 100 3.50 -15.86 -1.81
N HIS A 101 3.18 -16.29 -0.58
CA HIS A 101 1.81 -16.23 -0.07
C HIS A 101 1.27 -14.79 0.05
N ASP A 102 2.14 -13.79 0.21
CA ASP A 102 1.75 -12.37 0.25
C ASP A 102 1.39 -11.89 -1.15
N CYS A 103 2.17 -12.29 -2.16
CA CYS A 103 1.89 -12.00 -3.56
C CYS A 103 0.59 -12.68 -4.03
N MET A 104 0.39 -13.95 -3.65
CA MET A 104 -0.85 -14.68 -3.94
C MET A 104 -2.05 -14.04 -3.27
N TYR A 105 -1.92 -13.59 -2.02
CA TYR A 105 -2.99 -12.88 -1.31
C TYR A 105 -3.38 -11.59 -2.05
N LEU A 106 -2.41 -10.77 -2.46
CA LEU A 106 -2.68 -9.54 -3.19
C LEU A 106 -3.37 -9.82 -4.54
N THR A 107 -2.93 -10.87 -5.24
CA THR A 107 -3.52 -11.30 -6.52
C THR A 107 -4.94 -11.83 -6.34
N SER A 108 -5.19 -12.60 -5.28
CA SER A 108 -6.54 -13.04 -4.90
C SER A 108 -7.45 -11.85 -4.61
N LYS A 109 -6.95 -10.86 -3.85
CA LYS A 109 -7.71 -9.64 -3.55
C LYS A 109 -8.04 -8.84 -4.81
N ASN A 110 -7.11 -8.77 -5.76
CA ASN A 110 -7.36 -8.15 -7.07
C ASN A 110 -8.52 -8.83 -7.82
N ASN A 111 -8.55 -10.16 -7.80
CA ASN A 111 -9.55 -10.96 -8.52
C ASN A 111 -10.92 -11.00 -7.82
N GLU A 112 -10.97 -10.68 -6.53
CA GLU A 112 -12.21 -10.59 -5.74
C GLU A 112 -13.00 -9.30 -5.99
N ASP A 113 -12.36 -8.26 -6.55
CA ASP A 113 -12.99 -6.95 -6.75
C ASP A 113 -13.46 -6.78 -8.21
N PRO A 114 -14.78 -6.90 -8.48
CA PRO A 114 -15.33 -6.77 -9.82
C PRO A 114 -15.24 -5.35 -10.39
N GLU A 115 -14.80 -4.35 -9.60
CA GLU A 115 -14.55 -2.97 -10.05
C GLU A 115 -13.11 -2.75 -10.53
N LEU A 116 -12.19 -3.68 -10.27
CA LEU A 116 -10.79 -3.65 -10.73
C LEU A 116 -10.47 -4.22 -12.14
N PRO A 117 -11.39 -4.80 -12.97
CA PRO A 117 -10.99 -5.56 -14.16
C PRO A 117 -10.56 -4.71 -15.36
N ASN A 118 -10.28 -3.43 -15.18
CA ASN A 118 -9.71 -2.58 -16.22
C ASN A 118 -8.19 -2.47 -16.06
N TYR A 119 -7.48 -2.52 -17.19
CA TYR A 119 -6.02 -2.51 -17.38
C TYR A 119 -5.25 -1.31 -16.76
N ASN A 120 -5.90 -0.49 -15.95
CA ASN A 120 -5.37 0.75 -15.41
C ASN A 120 -5.26 0.66 -13.88
N HIS A 121 -4.57 -0.38 -13.39
CA HIS A 121 -4.32 -0.52 -11.96
C HIS A 121 -2.86 -0.83 -11.60
N ILE A 122 -2.43 -0.37 -10.41
CA ILE A 122 -1.10 -0.62 -9.85
C ILE A 122 -1.26 -1.63 -8.71
N MET A 123 -0.59 -2.78 -8.80
CA MET A 123 -0.45 -3.73 -7.70
C MET A 123 0.92 -3.58 -7.06
N PHE A 124 1.01 -3.41 -5.75
CA PHE A 124 2.30 -3.32 -5.10
C PHE A 124 2.39 -3.99 -3.72
N ILE A 125 3.62 -4.34 -3.34
CA ILE A 125 3.98 -4.73 -1.98
C ILE A 125 5.11 -3.82 -1.50
N ALA A 126 5.02 -3.35 -0.27
CA ALA A 126 6.06 -2.53 0.34
C ALA A 126 6.55 -3.16 1.65
N GLY A 127 7.87 -3.22 1.84
CA GLY A 127 8.50 -3.81 3.03
C GLY A 127 9.97 -3.42 3.16
N ASP A 128 10.53 -3.67 4.34
CA ASP A 128 11.90 -3.28 4.71
C ASP A 128 12.88 -4.46 4.78
N ASN A 129 12.38 -5.70 4.86
CA ASN A 129 13.19 -6.91 5.04
C ASN A 129 13.32 -7.77 3.77
N GLY A 130 13.17 -7.16 2.59
CA GLY A 130 13.36 -7.82 1.29
C GLY A 130 12.25 -8.84 0.95
N SER A 131 12.55 -9.72 -0.01
CA SER A 131 11.65 -10.75 -0.51
C SER A 131 12.38 -12.07 -0.72
N THR A 132 11.68 -13.19 -0.53
CA THR A 132 12.22 -14.50 -0.92
C THR A 132 12.35 -14.59 -2.44
N LYS A 133 13.30 -15.39 -2.94
CA LYS A 133 13.48 -15.60 -4.39
C LYS A 133 12.20 -16.07 -5.10
N ASP A 134 11.44 -16.97 -4.48
CA ASP A 134 10.19 -17.44 -5.05
C ASP A 134 9.14 -16.31 -5.13
N ALA A 135 9.12 -15.41 -4.15
CA ALA A 135 8.29 -14.20 -4.21
C ALA A 135 8.76 -13.27 -5.33
N GLU A 136 10.08 -13.19 -5.55
CA GLU A 136 10.66 -12.44 -6.67
C GLU A 136 10.20 -12.89 -8.04
N ASP A 137 10.23 -14.19 -8.25
CA ASP A 137 9.76 -14.77 -9.51
C ASP A 137 8.25 -14.59 -9.66
N TYR A 138 7.49 -14.65 -8.56
CA TYR A 138 6.04 -14.45 -8.59
C TYR A 138 5.67 -13.02 -8.99
N TYR A 139 6.21 -11.99 -8.32
CA TYR A 139 5.79 -10.61 -8.59
C TYR A 139 6.16 -10.16 -10.02
N LYS A 140 7.31 -10.60 -10.55
CA LYS A 140 7.75 -10.29 -11.94
C LYS A 140 6.77 -10.83 -12.96
N ASN A 141 6.32 -12.07 -12.76
CA ASN A 141 5.40 -12.75 -13.67
C ASN A 141 3.95 -12.28 -13.55
N ASN A 142 3.59 -11.59 -12.45
CA ASN A 142 2.21 -11.15 -12.17
C ASN A 142 2.07 -9.62 -12.11
N GLY A 143 3.10 -8.87 -12.49
CA GLY A 143 3.03 -7.42 -12.57
C GLY A 143 2.86 -6.68 -11.26
N ILE A 144 3.42 -7.23 -10.19
CA ILE A 144 3.38 -6.62 -8.86
C ILE A 144 4.69 -5.84 -8.65
N TYR A 145 4.58 -4.56 -8.29
CA TYR A 145 5.72 -3.71 -7.96
C TYR A 145 6.18 -3.95 -6.52
N ILE A 146 7.49 -3.99 -6.28
CA ILE A 146 8.04 -3.95 -4.92
C ILE A 146 8.59 -2.57 -4.62
N LEU A 147 8.12 -1.99 -3.51
CA LEU A 147 8.69 -0.80 -2.92
C LEU A 147 9.52 -1.19 -1.70
N HIS A 148 10.84 -1.09 -1.84
CA HIS A 148 11.75 -1.22 -0.72
C HIS A 148 11.82 0.13 -0.02
N VAL A 149 11.07 0.25 1.07
CA VAL A 149 10.97 1.50 1.83
C VAL A 149 11.82 1.33 3.08
N ASN A 150 12.96 2.02 3.13
CA ASN A 150 13.91 2.00 4.25
C ASN A 150 14.35 3.44 4.55
N THR A 151 14.56 3.76 5.83
CA THR A 151 14.88 5.10 6.33
C THR A 151 16.07 5.76 5.61
N SER A 152 17.01 4.99 5.09
CA SER A 152 18.25 5.49 4.46
C SER A 152 18.32 5.39 2.93
N ASN A 153 17.51 4.56 2.26
CA ASN A 153 17.63 4.26 0.83
C ASN A 153 16.31 3.75 0.22
N ASP A 154 15.26 4.57 0.25
CA ASP A 154 14.02 4.25 -0.47
C ASP A 154 14.34 3.98 -1.95
N ARG A 155 13.95 2.80 -2.44
CA ARG A 155 14.02 2.48 -3.86
C ARG A 155 12.80 1.69 -4.30
N ILE A 156 12.38 1.92 -5.53
CA ILE A 156 11.32 1.16 -6.17
C ILE A 156 12.00 0.32 -7.22
N ASP A 157 11.99 -0.99 -6.98
CA ASP A 157 12.49 -1.93 -7.96
C ASP A 157 11.36 -2.13 -8.99
N LEU A 158 11.31 -1.18 -9.94
CA LEU A 158 10.37 -1.20 -11.04
C LEU A 158 10.87 -2.20 -12.09
N HIS A 159 10.39 -3.43 -12.01
CA HIS A 159 10.66 -4.41 -13.06
C HIS A 159 9.82 -4.03 -14.28
N LYS A 160 10.48 -3.43 -15.29
CA LYS A 160 9.88 -3.22 -16.60
C LYS A 160 9.65 -4.58 -17.26
N PHE A 161 8.44 -4.79 -17.77
CA PHE A 161 8.07 -5.92 -18.62
C PHE A 161 8.78 -5.87 -19.97
#